data_AF-A0A2E1Q676-F1
#
_entry.id   AF-A0A2E1Q676-F1
#
_cell.length_a   1.000
_cell.length_b   1.000
_cell.length_c   1.000
_cell.angle_alpha   90.00
_cell.angle_beta   90.00
_cell.angle_gamma   90.00
#
_symmetry.space_group_name_H-M   'P 1'
#
loop_
_entity.id
_entity.type
_entity.pdbx_description
1 polymer ?
#
loop_
_entity_poly.entity_id
_entity_poly.type
_entity_poly.pdbx_seq_one_letter_code
_entity_poly.pdbx_strand_id
1 'polypeptide(L)'
;MRNDDISPALALGILGLVAVLFLGLQNYQFISLNWRYILSALETNKLFIVTLAVSIIFDVLIITMILERTIGYKKQGSRLRSLKRGHVPLKEIIGKLVTSGVVVYFSSAGIREFAIQNSISISKLISAEYYGLLIDTFIYSTSILGSIALYGVLTLILKIKSLLNLSAGLPLKTTVKGHLTLGSVGEEKSNFEDAQNPKWVVIPQKALNGNILVTGSIGTGKTQGTILTYVDQLFKNFKQVPTALILDPKGSFIKNVVEILDKRGLSDRCIFLGDVNAHV
;
A
#
# COMPACT_ATOMS: atom_id res chain seq x y z
N MET A 1 -9.31 -18.91 -1.44
CA MET A 1 -8.22 -19.89 -1.68
C MET A 1 -8.72 -21.20 -1.14
N ARG A 2 -8.68 -22.26 -1.93
CA ARG A 2 -9.01 -23.61 -1.45
C ARG A 2 -7.91 -24.00 -0.46
N ASN A 3 -8.26 -24.69 0.63
CA ASN A 3 -7.32 -25.10 1.67
C ASN A 3 -6.30 -26.17 1.20
N ASP A 4 -6.41 -26.64 -0.03
CA ASP A 4 -5.58 -27.72 -0.60
C ASP A 4 -4.46 -27.22 -1.53
N ASP A 5 -4.35 -25.91 -1.75
CA ASP A 5 -3.32 -25.34 -2.61
C ASP A 5 -2.00 -25.21 -1.81
N ILE A 6 -0.98 -26.01 -2.19
CA ILE A 6 0.38 -25.89 -1.66
C ILE A 6 0.86 -24.46 -1.91
N SER A 7 1.33 -23.79 -0.85
CA SER A 7 1.83 -22.43 -0.99
C SER A 7 3.04 -22.42 -1.96
N PRO A 8 3.16 -21.40 -2.84
CA PRO A 8 4.29 -21.32 -3.80
C PRO A 8 5.66 -21.42 -3.12
N ALA A 9 5.78 -20.88 -1.90
CA ALA A 9 6.99 -20.99 -1.09
C ALA A 9 7.30 -22.45 -0.68
N LEU A 10 6.28 -23.23 -0.31
CA LEU A 10 6.45 -24.63 0.07
C LEU A 10 6.79 -25.49 -1.16
N ALA A 11 6.18 -25.22 -2.31
CA ALA A 11 6.51 -25.89 -3.58
C ALA A 11 7.97 -25.63 -4.00
N LEU A 12 8.43 -24.38 -3.94
CA LEU A 12 9.83 -24.01 -4.22
C LEU A 12 10.80 -24.66 -3.21
N GLY A 13 10.42 -24.72 -1.94
CA GLY A 13 11.20 -25.39 -0.90
C GLY A 13 11.39 -26.89 -1.17
N ILE A 14 10.31 -27.59 -1.53
CA ILE A 14 10.36 -29.01 -1.90
C ILE A 14 11.23 -29.21 -3.14
N LEU A 15 11.05 -28.40 -4.18
CA LEU A 15 11.81 -28.52 -5.43
C LEU A 15 13.31 -28.29 -5.20
N GLY A 16 13.67 -27.29 -4.38
CA GLY A 16 15.04 -27.04 -3.97
C GLY A 16 15.65 -28.21 -3.20
N LEU A 17 14.90 -28.80 -2.27
CA LEU A 17 15.36 -29.97 -1.51
C LEU A 17 15.58 -31.20 -2.41
N VAL A 18 14.66 -31.46 -3.35
CA VAL A 18 14.81 -32.55 -4.33
C VAL A 18 16.04 -32.32 -5.21
N ALA A 19 16.27 -31.09 -5.67
CA ALA A 19 17.45 -30.76 -6.49
C ALA A 19 18.76 -30.97 -5.73
N VAL A 20 18.84 -30.54 -4.46
CA VAL A 20 20.02 -30.74 -3.60
C VAL A 20 20.29 -32.21 -3.36
N LEU A 21 19.25 -33.00 -3.04
CA LEU A 21 19.39 -34.44 -2.84
C LEU A 21 19.84 -35.15 -4.11
N PHE A 22 19.24 -34.81 -5.25
CA PHE A 22 19.59 -35.39 -6.55
C PHE A 22 21.05 -35.09 -6.91
N LEU A 23 21.48 -33.83 -6.82
CA LEU A 23 22.85 -33.43 -7.10
C LEU A 23 23.85 -34.03 -6.11
N GLY A 24 23.46 -34.15 -4.83
CA GLY A 24 24.26 -34.78 -3.79
C GLY A 24 24.47 -36.27 -4.04
N LEU A 25 23.44 -36.99 -4.49
CA LEU A 25 23.54 -38.39 -4.88
C LEU A 25 24.38 -38.58 -6.14
N GLN A 26 24.17 -37.74 -7.16
CA GLN A 26 24.93 -37.80 -8.41
C GLN A 26 26.44 -37.59 -8.19
N ASN A 27 26.81 -36.74 -7.24
CA ASN A 27 28.21 -36.37 -6.97
C ASN A 27 28.75 -36.95 -5.66
N TYR A 28 28.13 -38.00 -5.13
CA TYR A 28 28.41 -38.54 -3.80
C TYR A 28 29.89 -38.86 -3.58
N GLN A 29 30.54 -39.55 -4.52
CA GLN A 29 31.95 -39.94 -4.40
C GLN A 29 32.88 -38.72 -4.28
N PHE A 30 32.64 -37.69 -5.09
CA PHE A 30 33.41 -36.44 -5.03
C PHE A 30 33.19 -35.73 -3.69
N ILE A 31 31.95 -35.67 -3.22
CA ILE A 31 31.58 -35.01 -1.96
C ILE A 31 32.21 -35.73 -0.77
N SER A 32 32.16 -37.06 -0.73
CA SER A 32 32.73 -37.85 0.38
C SER A 32 34.26 -37.69 0.47
N LEU A 33 34.95 -37.65 -0.68
CA LEU A 33 36.41 -37.50 -0.73
C LEU A 33 36.86 -36.07 -0.36
N ASN A 34 36.06 -35.07 -0.70
CA ASN A 34 36.41 -33.65 -0.52
C ASN A 34 35.66 -32.96 0.62
N TRP A 35 34.98 -33.72 1.49
CA TRP A 35 34.04 -33.20 2.50
C TRP A 35 34.64 -32.07 3.35
N ARG A 36 35.87 -32.25 3.85
CA ARG A 36 36.55 -31.23 4.67
C ARG A 36 36.84 -29.94 3.91
N TYR A 37 37.24 -30.04 2.64
CA TYR A 37 37.49 -28.88 1.79
C TYR A 37 36.19 -28.15 1.42
N ILE A 38 35.12 -28.91 1.16
CA ILE A 38 33.79 -28.34 0.91
C ILE A 38 33.32 -27.57 2.13
N LEU A 39 33.42 -28.15 3.34
CA LEU A 39 32.97 -27.51 4.57
C LEU A 39 33.74 -26.23 4.88
N SER A 40 35.07 -26.26 4.72
CA SER A 40 35.93 -25.08 4.87
C SER A 40 35.62 -24.00 3.84
N ALA A 41 35.31 -24.37 2.59
CA ALA A 41 34.89 -23.41 1.58
C ALA A 41 33.51 -22.82 1.88
N LEU A 42 32.55 -23.61 2.37
CA LEU A 42 31.24 -23.09 2.77
C LEU A 42 31.35 -22.07 3.92
N GLU A 43 32.18 -22.35 4.92
CA GLU A 43 32.40 -21.43 6.05
C GLU A 43 33.09 -20.15 5.61
N THR A 44 34.15 -20.27 4.80
CA THR A 44 34.94 -19.12 4.34
C THR A 44 34.12 -18.20 3.42
N ASN A 45 33.22 -18.76 2.62
CA ASN A 45 32.43 -18.03 1.63
C ASN A 45 30.97 -17.84 2.09
N LYS A 46 30.70 -17.93 3.39
CA LYS A 46 29.34 -17.84 3.98
C LYS A 46 28.61 -16.57 3.54
N LEU A 47 29.31 -15.43 3.54
CA LEU A 47 28.72 -14.14 3.17
C LEU A 47 28.23 -14.14 1.71
N PHE A 48 29.04 -14.67 0.79
CA PHE A 48 28.68 -14.81 -0.62
C PHE A 48 27.45 -15.70 -0.80
N ILE A 49 27.45 -16.89 -0.17
CA ILE A 49 26.37 -17.87 -0.29
C ILE A 49 25.06 -17.31 0.26
N VAL A 50 25.10 -16.70 1.44
CA VAL A 50 23.89 -16.11 2.06
C VAL A 50 23.35 -14.97 1.20
N THR A 51 24.22 -14.10 0.69
CA THR A 51 23.81 -12.98 -0.16
C THR A 51 23.16 -13.49 -1.45
N LEU A 52 23.79 -14.48 -2.10
CA LEU A 52 23.25 -15.11 -3.29
C LEU A 52 21.87 -15.73 -3.04
N ALA A 53 21.74 -16.50 -1.97
CA ALA A 53 20.49 -17.17 -1.62
C ALA A 53 19.36 -16.17 -1.34
N VAL A 54 19.65 -15.11 -0.57
CA VAL A 54 18.68 -14.04 -0.28
C VAL A 54 18.25 -13.32 -1.56
N SER A 55 19.19 -12.96 -2.42
CA SER A 55 18.89 -12.28 -3.70
C SER A 55 17.99 -13.14 -4.58
N ILE A 56 18.33 -14.43 -4.78
CA ILE A 56 17.53 -15.35 -5.61
C ILE A 56 16.12 -15.53 -5.04
N ILE A 57 16.00 -15.79 -3.73
CA ILE A 57 14.69 -15.97 -3.09
C ILE A 57 13.82 -14.72 -3.29
N PHE A 58 14.40 -13.54 -3.11
CA PHE A 58 13.67 -12.28 -3.25
C PHE A 58 13.26 -12.01 -4.70
N ASP A 59 14.14 -12.28 -5.66
CA ASP A 59 13.84 -12.15 -7.09
C ASP A 59 12.68 -13.06 -7.49
N VAL A 60 12.70 -14.32 -7.06
CA VAL A 60 11.63 -15.29 -7.32
C VAL A 60 10.31 -14.82 -6.70
N LEU A 61 10.32 -14.32 -5.46
CA LEU A 61 9.12 -13.79 -4.80
C LEU A 61 8.55 -12.60 -5.57
N ILE A 62 9.39 -11.69 -6.03
CA ILE A 62 8.93 -10.50 -6.77
C ILE A 62 8.41 -10.86 -8.15
N ILE A 63 9.11 -11.72 -8.90
CA ILE A 63 8.64 -12.20 -10.20
C ILE A 63 7.27 -12.86 -10.03
N THR A 64 7.11 -13.69 -9.00
CA THR A 64 5.83 -14.33 -8.68
C THR A 64 4.74 -13.29 -8.37
N MET A 65 5.03 -12.29 -7.53
CA MET A 65 4.07 -11.21 -7.23
C MET A 65 3.68 -10.39 -8.47
N ILE A 66 4.61 -10.12 -9.38
CA ILE A 66 4.35 -9.40 -10.64
C ILE A 66 3.52 -10.25 -11.58
N LEU A 67 3.83 -11.54 -11.72
CA LEU A 67 3.06 -12.49 -12.53
C LEU A 67 1.63 -12.66 -12.01
N GLU A 68 1.45 -12.84 -10.70
CA GLU A 68 0.12 -12.89 -10.06
C GLU A 68 -0.72 -11.65 -10.39
N ARG A 69 -0.08 -10.48 -10.43
CA ARG A 69 -0.73 -9.19 -10.69
C ARG A 69 -1.03 -8.97 -12.17
N THR A 70 -0.18 -9.46 -13.07
CA THR A 70 -0.30 -9.29 -14.52
C THR A 70 -1.29 -10.30 -15.12
N ILE A 71 -1.25 -11.55 -14.64
CA ILE A 71 -2.11 -12.65 -15.10
C ILE A 71 -3.51 -12.59 -14.46
N GLY A 72 -3.70 -11.76 -13.42
CA GLY A 72 -5.03 -11.47 -12.87
C GLY A 72 -5.55 -12.49 -11.84
N TYR A 73 -4.67 -13.34 -11.28
CA TYR A 73 -5.03 -14.34 -10.27
C TYR A 73 -5.59 -13.73 -8.97
N LYS A 74 -5.21 -12.48 -8.64
CA LYS A 74 -5.84 -11.70 -7.57
C LYS A 74 -6.72 -10.60 -8.17
N LYS A 75 -8.03 -10.84 -8.23
CA LYS A 75 -9.05 -9.80 -8.44
C LYS A 75 -9.04 -8.83 -7.24
N GLN A 76 -8.16 -7.84 -7.28
CA GLN A 76 -8.24 -6.71 -6.36
C GLN A 76 -9.51 -5.91 -6.71
N GLY A 77 -10.43 -5.77 -5.76
CA GLY A 77 -11.77 -5.18 -5.97
C GLY A 77 -11.71 -3.88 -6.78
N SER A 78 -12.37 -3.88 -7.95
CA SER A 78 -12.28 -2.82 -8.96
C SER A 78 -12.69 -1.43 -8.45
N ARG A 79 -13.57 -1.37 -7.44
CA ARG A 79 -14.08 -0.12 -6.83
C ARG A 79 -13.04 0.64 -6.00
N LEU A 80 -12.16 -0.05 -5.28
CA LEU A 80 -11.07 0.62 -4.54
C LEU A 80 -9.99 1.15 -5.50
N ARG A 81 -9.84 0.54 -6.69
CA ARG A 81 -8.89 0.96 -7.72
C ARG A 81 -9.30 2.25 -8.43
N SER A 82 -10.61 2.49 -8.60
CA SER A 82 -11.12 3.73 -9.21
C SER A 82 -11.03 4.92 -8.25
N LEU A 83 -11.20 4.70 -6.93
CA LEU A 83 -11.12 5.75 -5.91
C LEU A 83 -9.69 6.16 -5.55
N LYS A 84 -8.68 5.28 -5.75
CA LYS A 84 -7.28 5.52 -5.35
C LYS A 84 -6.37 6.02 -6.47
N ARG A 85 -6.88 6.27 -7.68
CA ARG A 85 -6.06 6.78 -8.80
C ARG A 85 -5.75 8.26 -8.60
N GLY A 86 -4.83 8.57 -7.69
CA GLY A 86 -3.84 9.58 -8.02
C GLY A 86 -3.07 9.05 -9.23
N HIS A 87 -3.20 9.67 -10.39
CA HIS A 87 -2.37 9.35 -11.55
C HIS A 87 -0.92 9.71 -11.18
N VAL A 88 -0.11 8.72 -10.82
CA VAL A 88 1.34 8.88 -10.81
C VAL A 88 1.75 9.11 -12.27
N PRO A 89 2.35 10.25 -12.62
CA PRO A 89 2.68 10.56 -14.00
C PRO A 89 3.67 9.52 -14.55
N LEU A 90 3.44 9.06 -15.79
CA LEU A 90 4.27 8.04 -16.44
C LEU A 90 5.77 8.42 -16.43
N LYS A 91 6.07 9.71 -16.58
CA LYS A 91 7.42 10.27 -16.48
C LYS A 91 8.10 9.97 -15.14
N GLU A 92 7.37 9.97 -14.02
CA GLU A 92 7.92 9.66 -12.70
C GLU A 92 8.21 8.16 -12.55
N ILE A 93 7.37 7.29 -13.12
CA ILE A 93 7.61 5.85 -13.13
C ILE A 93 8.86 5.51 -13.95
N ILE A 94 8.94 6.06 -15.18
CA ILE A 94 10.10 5.86 -16.07
C ILE A 94 11.37 6.43 -15.43
N GLY A 95 11.29 7.65 -14.87
CA GLY A 95 12.41 8.28 -14.19
C GLY A 95 12.99 7.41 -13.08
N LYS A 96 12.15 6.86 -12.20
CA LYS A 96 12.59 5.94 -11.13
C LYS A 96 13.28 4.70 -11.67
N LEU A 97 12.72 4.05 -12.70
CA LEU A 97 13.29 2.85 -13.31
C LEU A 97 14.65 3.11 -13.94
N VAL A 98 14.77 4.23 -14.68
CA VAL A 98 16.03 4.63 -15.31
C VAL A 98 17.07 4.95 -14.23
N THR A 99 16.72 5.77 -13.22
CA THR A 99 17.63 6.11 -12.14
C THR A 99 18.08 4.86 -11.38
N SER A 100 17.17 3.93 -11.05
CA SER A 100 17.55 2.70 -10.35
C SER A 100 18.48 1.83 -11.20
N GLY A 101 18.19 1.68 -12.50
CA GLY A 101 19.03 0.89 -13.39
C GLY A 101 20.42 1.48 -13.59
N VAL A 102 20.52 2.81 -13.74
CA VAL A 102 21.81 3.51 -13.90
C VAL A 102 22.69 3.35 -12.66
N VAL A 103 22.14 3.57 -11.46
CA VAL A 103 22.91 3.45 -10.21
C VAL A 103 23.43 2.02 -10.01
N VAL A 104 22.60 1.02 -10.29
CA VAL A 104 23.01 -0.38 -10.17
C VAL A 104 24.04 -0.74 -11.24
N TYR A 105 23.89 -0.26 -12.48
CA TYR A 105 24.87 -0.47 -13.53
C TYR A 105 26.25 0.05 -13.13
N PHE A 106 26.35 1.27 -12.60
CA PHE A 106 27.61 1.80 -12.10
C PHE A 106 28.14 1.05 -10.87
N SER A 107 27.26 0.46 -10.06
CA SER A 107 27.64 -0.36 -8.90
C SER A 107 28.05 -1.79 -9.28
N SER A 108 27.77 -2.25 -10.50
CA SER A 108 27.99 -3.64 -10.93
C SER A 108 29.45 -4.08 -10.87
N ALA A 109 30.38 -3.17 -11.12
CA ALA A 109 31.82 -3.44 -10.98
C ALA A 109 32.18 -3.76 -9.52
N GLY A 110 31.64 -3.01 -8.55
CA GLY A 110 31.84 -3.28 -7.12
C GLY A 110 31.15 -4.57 -6.67
N ILE A 111 29.96 -4.87 -7.19
CA ILE A 111 29.26 -6.15 -6.94
C ILE A 111 30.12 -7.32 -7.43
N ARG A 112 30.73 -7.20 -8.61
CA ARG A 112 31.61 -8.23 -9.18
C ARG A 112 32.87 -8.41 -8.34
N GLU A 113 33.51 -7.33 -7.93
CA GLU A 113 34.71 -7.40 -7.07
C GLU A 113 34.38 -8.06 -5.72
N PHE A 114 33.26 -7.68 -5.10
CA PHE A 114 32.75 -8.31 -3.90
C PHE A 114 32.52 -9.82 -4.10
N ALA A 115 31.87 -10.20 -5.21
CA ALA A 115 31.58 -11.59 -5.53
C ALA A 115 32.86 -12.41 -5.64
N ILE A 116 33.86 -11.91 -6.37
CA ILE A 116 35.15 -12.59 -6.53
C ILE A 116 35.84 -12.74 -5.17
N GLN A 117 36.03 -11.63 -4.44
CA GLN A 117 36.74 -11.65 -3.15
C GLN A 117 36.13 -12.63 -2.14
N ASN A 118 34.80 -12.75 -2.13
CA ASN A 118 34.06 -13.59 -1.18
C ASN A 118 33.74 -15.00 -1.71
N SER A 119 34.28 -15.40 -2.87
CA SER A 119 34.08 -16.75 -3.44
C SER A 119 35.37 -17.43 -3.93
N ILE A 120 36.55 -16.88 -3.64
CA ILE A 120 37.86 -17.42 -4.06
C ILE A 120 38.05 -18.88 -3.66
N SER A 121 37.56 -19.35 -2.52
CA SER A 121 37.74 -20.78 -2.17
C SER A 121 36.83 -21.69 -2.98
N ILE A 122 35.69 -21.18 -3.47
CA ILE A 122 34.78 -21.91 -4.36
C ILE A 122 35.42 -22.09 -5.74
N SER A 123 36.16 -21.09 -6.24
CA SER A 123 36.84 -21.18 -7.54
C SER A 123 37.86 -22.33 -7.62
N LYS A 124 38.34 -22.82 -6.47
CA LYS A 124 39.24 -23.98 -6.37
C LYS A 124 38.51 -25.33 -6.38
N LEU A 125 37.20 -25.34 -6.13
CA LEU A 125 36.39 -26.57 -6.02
C LEU A 125 35.65 -26.92 -7.32
N ILE A 126 35.40 -25.94 -8.18
CA ILE A 126 34.62 -26.11 -9.42
C ILE A 126 35.43 -25.66 -10.63
N SER A 127 35.02 -26.09 -11.83
CA SER A 127 35.69 -25.65 -13.07
C SER A 127 35.55 -24.13 -13.25
N ALA A 128 36.50 -23.54 -13.99
CA ALA A 128 36.49 -22.10 -14.28
C ALA A 128 35.20 -21.65 -15.00
N GLU A 129 34.61 -22.52 -15.83
CA GLU A 129 33.34 -22.28 -16.50
C GLU A 129 32.18 -22.16 -15.51
N TYR A 130 32.02 -23.15 -14.61
CA TYR A 130 30.96 -23.11 -13.59
C TYR A 130 31.15 -21.97 -12.59
N TYR A 131 32.40 -21.61 -12.29
CA TYR A 131 32.70 -20.45 -11.46
C TYR A 131 32.29 -19.14 -12.14
N GLY A 132 32.57 -18.99 -13.44
CA GLY A 132 32.09 -17.84 -14.22
C GLY A 132 30.57 -17.68 -14.16
N LEU A 133 29.84 -18.77 -14.42
CA LEU A 133 28.37 -18.80 -14.35
C LEU A 133 27.85 -18.44 -12.95
N LEU A 134 28.51 -18.91 -11.89
CA LEU A 134 28.15 -18.59 -10.51
C LEU A 134 28.29 -17.09 -10.22
N ILE A 135 29.39 -16.47 -10.67
CA ILE A 135 29.65 -15.04 -10.51
C ILE A 135 28.62 -14.23 -11.30
N ASP A 136 28.33 -14.60 -12.54
CA ASP A 136 27.35 -13.89 -13.37
C ASP A 136 25.95 -13.98 -12.74
N THR A 137 25.56 -15.16 -12.24
CA THR A 137 24.30 -15.36 -11.51
C THR A 137 24.22 -14.45 -10.29
N PHE A 138 25.31 -14.34 -9.52
CA PHE A 138 25.39 -13.46 -8.36
C PHE A 138 25.20 -11.99 -8.75
N ILE A 139 25.89 -11.54 -9.81
CA ILE A 139 25.82 -10.16 -10.28
C ILE A 139 24.40 -9.84 -10.74
N TYR A 140 23.78 -10.69 -11.56
CA TYR A 140 22.45 -10.44 -12.08
C TYR A 140 21.40 -10.42 -10.96
N SER A 141 21.40 -11.41 -10.08
CA SER A 141 20.42 -11.48 -9.00
C SER A 141 20.56 -10.31 -8.01
N THR A 142 21.79 -9.99 -7.60
CA THR A 142 22.03 -8.86 -6.68
C THR A 142 21.70 -7.51 -7.34
N SER A 143 21.91 -7.39 -8.65
CA SER A 143 21.56 -6.18 -9.41
C SER A 143 20.04 -5.98 -9.54
N ILE A 144 19.28 -7.06 -9.75
CA ILE A 144 17.81 -7.00 -9.79
C ILE A 144 17.28 -6.57 -8.42
N LEU A 145 17.72 -7.23 -7.35
CA LEU A 145 17.38 -6.88 -5.97
C LEU A 145 17.70 -5.42 -5.66
N GLY A 146 18.93 -4.97 -5.99
CA GLY A 146 19.37 -3.59 -5.76
C GLY A 146 18.52 -2.56 -6.51
N SER A 147 18.13 -2.86 -7.75
CA SER A 147 17.29 -1.97 -8.57
C SER A 147 15.91 -1.78 -7.96
N ILE A 148 15.31 -2.87 -7.48
CA ILE A 148 13.99 -2.87 -6.84
C ILE A 148 14.05 -2.14 -5.51
N ALA A 149 15.06 -2.42 -4.68
CA ALA A 149 15.24 -1.76 -3.40
C ALA A 149 15.37 -0.24 -3.59
N LEU A 150 16.19 0.19 -4.55
CA LEU A 150 16.38 1.61 -4.86
C LEU A 150 15.09 2.26 -5.40
N TYR A 151 14.34 1.57 -6.25
CA TYR A 151 13.02 2.03 -6.70
C TYR A 151 12.06 2.25 -5.51
N GLY A 152 12.07 1.34 -4.53
CA GLY A 152 11.30 1.44 -3.29
C GLY A 152 11.69 2.66 -2.46
N VAL A 153 12.99 2.88 -2.27
CA VAL A 153 13.55 4.04 -1.56
C VAL A 153 13.17 5.35 -2.25
N LEU A 154 13.35 5.46 -3.57
CA LEU A 154 12.95 6.64 -4.34
C LEU A 154 11.46 6.95 -4.20
N THR A 155 10.63 5.91 -4.19
CA THR A 155 9.19 6.05 -3.97
C THR A 155 8.86 6.54 -2.57
N LEU A 156 9.57 6.04 -1.55
CA LEU A 156 9.41 6.50 -0.17
C LEU A 156 9.81 7.97 -0.02
N ILE A 157 10.96 8.38 -0.58
CA ILE A 157 11.45 9.76 -0.57
C ILE A 157 10.41 10.70 -1.19
N LEU A 158 9.85 10.36 -2.35
CA LEU A 158 8.84 11.19 -2.99
C LEU A 158 7.52 11.25 -2.21
N LYS A 159 7.12 10.15 -1.55
CA LYS A 159 5.96 10.17 -0.65
C LYS A 159 6.19 11.06 0.57
N ILE A 160 7.38 11.01 1.16
CA ILE A 160 7.73 11.89 2.29
C ILE A 160 7.73 13.34 1.82
N LYS A 161 8.31 13.64 0.65
CA LYS A 161 8.25 14.99 0.06
C LYS A 161 6.81 15.45 -0.20
N SER A 162 5.95 14.56 -0.67
CA SER A 162 4.52 14.82 -0.84
C SER A 162 3.80 15.06 0.49
N LEU A 163 4.17 14.35 1.55
CA LEU A 163 3.62 14.56 2.89
C LEU A 163 4.08 15.91 3.48
N LEU A 164 5.32 16.32 3.20
CA LEU A 164 5.86 17.61 3.61
C LEU A 164 5.30 18.77 2.78
N ASN A 165 4.98 18.54 1.50
CA ASN A 165 4.23 19.47 0.66
C ASN A 165 2.73 19.41 1.00
N LEU A 166 2.37 19.87 2.21
CA LEU A 166 1.00 19.99 2.73
C LEU A 166 0.10 21.01 1.98
N SER A 167 0.47 21.47 0.79
CA SER A 167 -0.22 22.57 0.09
C SER A 167 -1.43 22.16 -0.74
N ALA A 168 -1.78 20.87 -0.84
CA ALA A 168 -2.87 20.39 -1.69
C ALA A 168 -3.99 19.63 -0.94
N GLY A 169 -3.95 19.65 0.39
CA GLY A 169 -5.01 19.07 1.22
C GLY A 169 -6.14 20.07 1.48
N LEU A 170 -7.33 19.58 1.80
CA LEU A 170 -8.33 20.42 2.46
C LEU A 170 -7.69 21.06 3.71
N PRO A 171 -7.90 22.37 3.95
CA PRO A 171 -7.45 22.98 5.19
C PRO A 171 -8.01 22.20 6.36
N LEU A 172 -7.29 22.20 7.50
CA LEU A 172 -7.79 21.58 8.73
C LEU A 172 -9.22 22.05 8.99
N LYS A 173 -10.15 21.10 9.16
CA LYS A 173 -11.56 21.40 9.45
C LYS A 173 -11.64 22.14 10.78
N THR A 174 -11.78 23.45 10.72
CA THR A 174 -11.96 24.29 11.90
C THR A 174 -13.41 24.13 12.38
N THR A 175 -13.59 23.48 13.53
CA THR A 175 -14.90 23.43 14.19
C THR A 175 -15.17 24.79 14.85
N VAL A 176 -15.92 25.64 14.16
CA VAL A 176 -16.32 26.95 14.71
C VAL A 176 -17.59 26.75 15.55
N LYS A 177 -17.54 27.18 16.83
CA LYS A 177 -18.70 27.09 17.72
C LYS A 177 -19.88 27.89 17.15
N GLY A 178 -21.10 27.35 17.27
CA GLY A 178 -22.32 27.99 16.76
C GLY A 178 -22.39 28.07 15.23
N HIS A 179 -21.59 27.28 14.51
CA HIS A 179 -21.61 27.19 13.06
C HIS A 179 -21.84 25.76 12.57
N LEU A 180 -22.45 25.65 11.40
CA LEU A 180 -22.61 24.41 10.66
C LEU A 180 -21.68 24.44 9.44
N THR A 181 -20.79 23.47 9.31
CA THR A 181 -19.98 23.28 8.10
C THR A 181 -20.79 22.50 7.07
N LEU A 182 -21.01 23.11 5.90
CA LEU A 182 -21.81 22.52 4.82
C LEU A 182 -20.99 21.57 3.94
N GLY A 183 -19.72 21.93 3.72
CA GLY A 183 -18.81 21.20 2.83
C GLY A 183 -17.63 22.09 2.44
N SER A 184 -16.89 21.65 1.44
CA SER A 184 -15.76 22.34 0.84
C SER A 184 -16.13 22.89 -0.54
N VAL A 185 -15.49 24.00 -0.92
CA VAL A 185 -15.57 24.61 -2.26
C VAL A 185 -14.17 24.82 -2.81
N GLY A 186 -14.03 24.88 -4.13
CA GLY A 186 -12.73 25.02 -4.78
C GLY A 186 -11.91 23.73 -4.77
N GLU A 187 -12.58 22.56 -4.71
CA GLU A 187 -11.89 21.26 -4.89
C GLU A 187 -11.68 20.93 -6.37
N GLU A 188 -12.44 21.58 -7.25
CA GLU A 188 -12.30 21.45 -8.69
C GLU A 188 -10.94 21.94 -9.17
N LYS A 189 -10.19 21.03 -9.83
CA LYS A 189 -9.05 21.42 -10.66
C LYS A 189 -9.59 22.07 -11.92
N SER A 190 -9.66 23.39 -11.97
CA SER A 190 -9.86 24.09 -13.24
C SER A 190 -8.54 24.01 -14.04
N ASN A 191 -8.63 23.77 -15.35
CA ASN A 191 -7.46 23.83 -16.25
C ASN A 191 -6.99 25.28 -16.49
N PHE A 192 -7.65 26.27 -15.88
CA PHE A 192 -7.53 27.69 -16.23
C PHE A 192 -7.23 28.61 -15.03
N GLU A 193 -7.33 28.13 -13.78
CA GLU A 193 -6.92 28.89 -12.61
C GLU A 193 -5.98 28.07 -11.72
N ASP A 194 -4.88 28.69 -11.33
CA ASP A 194 -3.96 28.16 -10.34
C ASP A 194 -4.74 27.78 -9.08
N ALA A 195 -4.67 26.49 -8.74
CA ALA A 195 -4.98 25.87 -7.45
C ALA A 195 -5.78 26.79 -6.50
N GLN A 196 -7.11 26.87 -6.70
CA GLN A 196 -7.94 27.42 -5.65
C GLN A 196 -7.73 26.54 -4.41
N ASN A 197 -7.16 27.12 -3.36
CA ASN A 197 -7.02 26.41 -2.09
C ASN A 197 -8.44 26.11 -1.60
N PRO A 198 -8.82 24.84 -1.44
CA PRO A 198 -10.19 24.51 -1.11
C PRO A 198 -10.52 25.09 0.26
N LYS A 199 -11.74 25.58 0.45
CA LYS A 199 -12.18 26.25 1.69
C LYS A 199 -13.41 25.60 2.25
N TRP A 200 -13.51 25.55 3.58
CA TRP A 200 -14.72 25.11 4.26
C TRP A 200 -15.78 26.19 4.19
N VAL A 201 -16.96 25.84 3.68
CA VAL A 201 -18.17 26.66 3.77
C VAL A 201 -18.79 26.43 5.13
N VAL A 202 -18.87 27.49 5.92
CA VAL A 202 -19.51 27.49 7.24
C VAL A 202 -20.64 28.50 7.27
N ILE A 203 -21.75 28.14 7.90
CA ILE A 203 -22.87 29.06 8.12
C ILE A 203 -23.10 29.27 9.62
N PRO A 204 -23.32 30.51 10.08
CA PRO A 204 -23.59 30.80 11.48
C PRO A 204 -25.00 30.38 11.88
N GLN A 205 -25.24 30.22 13.19
CA GLN A 205 -26.56 29.91 13.75
C GLN A 205 -27.70 30.78 13.19
N LYS A 206 -27.47 32.09 13.03
CA LYS A 206 -28.48 33.01 12.50
C LYS A 206 -28.92 32.67 11.07
N ALA A 207 -28.02 32.12 10.25
CA ALA A 207 -28.33 31.72 8.87
C ALA A 207 -29.14 30.42 8.81
N LEU A 208 -29.11 29.58 9.87
CA LEU A 208 -29.93 28.36 9.93
C LEU A 208 -31.44 28.66 9.93
N ASN A 209 -31.84 29.88 10.30
CA ASN A 209 -33.23 30.32 10.21
C ASN A 209 -33.73 30.43 8.75
N GLY A 210 -32.82 30.48 7.77
CA GLY A 210 -33.15 30.61 6.35
C GLY A 210 -33.53 29.30 5.65
N ASN A 211 -33.62 28.18 6.37
CA ASN A 211 -33.75 26.81 5.85
C ASN A 211 -32.58 26.39 4.93
N ILE A 212 -32.38 25.08 4.78
CA ILE A 212 -31.37 24.51 3.88
C ILE A 212 -32.04 23.46 3.01
N LEU A 213 -31.93 23.63 1.69
CA LEU A 213 -32.36 22.63 0.71
C LEU A 213 -31.15 21.83 0.22
N VAL A 214 -31.18 20.52 0.43
CA VAL A 214 -30.16 19.59 -0.09
C VAL A 214 -30.76 18.75 -1.20
N THR A 215 -30.20 18.87 -2.40
CA THR A 215 -30.67 18.19 -3.62
C THR A 215 -29.55 17.38 -4.26
N GLY A 216 -29.90 16.34 -5.02
CA GLY A 216 -28.97 15.44 -5.70
C GLY A 216 -29.61 14.11 -6.10
N SER A 217 -29.01 13.39 -7.04
CA SER A 217 -29.52 12.10 -7.53
C SER A 217 -29.34 10.96 -6.52
N ILE A 218 -29.91 9.79 -6.80
CA ILE A 218 -29.75 8.61 -5.95
C ILE A 218 -28.27 8.21 -5.92
N GLY A 219 -27.73 7.94 -4.73
CA GLY A 219 -26.34 7.53 -4.55
C GLY A 219 -25.32 8.67 -4.41
N THR A 220 -25.72 9.94 -4.48
CA THR A 220 -24.80 11.10 -4.32
C THR A 220 -24.40 11.41 -2.88
N GLY A 221 -24.81 10.58 -1.92
CA GLY A 221 -24.44 10.75 -0.52
C GLY A 221 -25.22 11.81 0.26
N LYS A 222 -26.39 12.29 -0.21
CA LYS A 222 -27.24 13.25 0.54
C LYS A 222 -27.42 12.87 2.03
N THR A 223 -27.73 11.60 2.31
CA THR A 223 -27.97 11.15 3.69
C THR A 223 -26.68 11.01 4.49
N GLN A 224 -25.74 10.18 4.00
CA GLN A 224 -24.52 9.82 4.72
C GLN A 224 -23.48 10.96 4.75
N GLY A 225 -23.32 11.68 3.64
CA GLY A 225 -22.37 12.78 3.49
C GLY A 225 -22.88 14.11 4.02
N THR A 226 -24.20 14.35 3.99
CA THR A 226 -24.77 15.64 4.40
C THR A 226 -25.64 15.55 5.66
N ILE A 227 -26.79 14.86 5.62
CA ILE A 227 -27.76 14.87 6.72
C ILE A 227 -27.16 14.36 8.04
N LEU A 228 -26.55 13.19 8.06
CA LEU A 228 -25.94 12.64 9.28
C LEU A 228 -24.78 13.50 9.79
N THR A 229 -23.99 14.07 8.87
CA THR A 229 -22.93 15.03 9.21
C THR A 229 -23.49 16.32 9.81
N TYR A 230 -24.68 16.78 9.38
CA TYR A 230 -25.34 17.95 9.94
C TYR A 230 -25.91 17.66 11.31
N VAL A 231 -26.55 16.51 11.50
CA VAL A 231 -27.01 16.04 12.81
C VAL A 231 -25.85 16.04 13.80
N ASP A 232 -24.74 15.36 13.49
CA ASP A 232 -23.58 15.31 14.41
C ASP A 232 -23.06 16.72 14.76
N GLN A 233 -23.00 17.63 13.78
CA GLN A 233 -22.57 19.00 14.02
C GLN A 233 -23.56 19.83 14.84
N LEU A 234 -24.87 19.71 14.61
CA LEU A 234 -25.90 20.44 15.33
C LEU A 234 -25.89 20.09 16.82
N PHE A 235 -25.72 18.80 17.13
CA PHE A 235 -25.68 18.29 18.51
C PHE A 235 -24.29 18.41 19.17
N LYS A 236 -23.24 18.82 18.42
CA LYS A 236 -21.88 19.01 18.94
C LYS A 236 -21.45 20.47 19.05
N ASN A 237 -21.71 21.28 18.03
CA ASN A 237 -21.07 22.59 17.85
C ASN A 237 -21.83 23.74 18.54
N PHE A 238 -23.06 23.51 18.98
CA PHE A 238 -23.94 24.55 19.51
C PHE A 238 -24.04 24.44 21.03
N LYS A 239 -23.85 25.57 21.74
CA LYS A 239 -23.93 25.64 23.21
C LYS A 239 -25.34 25.31 23.71
N GLN A 240 -26.35 25.79 22.97
CA GLN A 240 -27.74 25.41 23.17
C GLN A 240 -28.08 24.39 22.09
N VAL A 241 -28.25 23.14 22.53
CA VAL A 241 -28.62 22.04 21.64
C VAL A 241 -30.02 22.31 21.09
N PRO A 242 -30.22 22.36 19.77
CA PRO A 242 -31.52 22.62 19.19
C PRO A 242 -32.48 21.44 19.44
N THR A 243 -33.77 21.75 19.54
CA THR A 243 -34.81 20.71 19.44
C THR A 243 -35.00 20.40 17.95
N ALA A 244 -34.99 19.13 17.58
CA ALA A 244 -35.11 18.70 16.19
C ALA A 244 -36.22 17.68 16.02
N LEU A 245 -37.04 17.86 14.98
CA LEU A 245 -37.93 16.84 14.45
C LEU A 245 -37.26 16.23 13.21
N ILE A 246 -37.01 14.91 13.25
CA ILE A 246 -36.37 14.19 12.16
C ILE A 246 -37.41 13.27 11.54
N LEU A 247 -37.66 13.46 10.24
CA LEU A 247 -38.57 12.64 9.47
C LEU A 247 -37.77 11.78 8.49
N ASP A 248 -37.83 10.46 8.67
CA ASP A 248 -37.18 9.48 7.80
C ASP A 248 -38.24 8.56 7.17
N PRO A 249 -38.91 8.98 6.09
CA PRO A 249 -39.98 8.19 5.48
C PRO A 249 -39.49 6.87 4.88
N LYS A 250 -38.17 6.68 4.71
CA LYS A 250 -37.57 5.45 4.20
C LYS A 250 -37.00 4.56 5.30
N GLY A 251 -37.05 4.97 6.56
CA GLY A 251 -36.44 4.28 7.71
C GLY A 251 -34.95 3.95 7.55
N SER A 252 -34.24 4.66 6.67
CA SER A 252 -32.93 4.27 6.17
C SER A 252 -31.75 4.82 6.99
N PHE A 253 -31.98 5.80 7.85
CA PHE A 253 -30.90 6.48 8.58
C PHE A 253 -31.24 6.84 10.03
N ILE A 254 -32.49 6.65 10.48
CA ILE A 254 -32.87 7.00 11.85
C ILE A 254 -32.04 6.26 12.90
N LYS A 255 -31.68 5.00 12.65
CA LYS A 255 -30.77 4.23 13.51
C LYS A 255 -29.42 4.95 13.69
N ASN A 256 -28.84 5.48 12.62
CA ASN A 256 -27.59 6.22 12.70
C ASN A 256 -27.73 7.52 13.48
N VAL A 257 -28.88 8.19 13.39
CA VAL A 257 -29.17 9.39 14.20
C VAL A 257 -29.19 9.04 15.69
N VAL A 258 -29.90 7.97 16.06
CA VAL A 258 -29.96 7.51 17.46
C VAL A 258 -28.55 7.15 17.97
N GLU A 259 -27.75 6.45 17.18
CA GLU A 259 -26.34 6.16 17.51
C GLU A 259 -25.49 7.43 17.69
N ILE A 260 -25.74 8.48 16.90
CA ILE A 260 -25.06 9.78 17.06
C ILE A 260 -25.47 10.42 18.39
N LEU A 261 -26.76 10.44 18.73
CA LEU A 261 -27.25 11.01 19.98
C LEU A 261 -26.75 10.23 21.21
N ASP A 262 -26.65 8.92 21.10
CA ASP A 262 -26.13 8.05 22.16
C ASP A 262 -24.66 8.30 22.46
N LYS A 263 -23.83 8.42 21.42
CA LYS A 263 -22.42 8.83 21.55
C LYS A 263 -22.25 10.22 22.18
N ARG A 264 -23.31 11.03 22.20
CA ARG A 264 -23.33 12.38 22.80
C ARG A 264 -23.96 12.41 24.20
N GLY A 265 -24.45 11.27 24.70
CA GLY A 265 -25.16 11.20 25.98
C GLY A 265 -26.50 11.95 25.97
N LEU A 266 -27.18 11.98 24.82
CA LEU A 266 -28.47 12.64 24.62
C LEU A 266 -29.62 11.66 24.35
N SER A 267 -29.40 10.36 24.55
CA SER A 267 -30.39 9.30 24.31
C SER A 267 -31.66 9.46 25.15
N ASP A 268 -31.51 9.92 26.38
CA ASP A 268 -32.58 10.20 27.34
C ASP A 268 -33.52 11.33 26.87
N ARG A 269 -33.06 12.16 25.93
CA ARG A 269 -33.81 13.28 25.35
C ARG A 269 -34.37 12.98 23.96
N CYS A 270 -34.22 11.74 23.50
CA CYS A 270 -34.73 11.30 22.21
C CYS A 270 -36.07 10.59 22.37
N ILE A 271 -37.11 11.11 21.72
CA ILE A 271 -38.38 10.40 21.56
C ILE A 271 -38.45 9.95 20.10
N PHE A 272 -38.55 8.64 19.91
CA PHE A 272 -38.71 8.06 18.60
C PHE A 272 -40.11 7.47 18.48
N LEU A 273 -40.78 7.77 17.36
CA LEU A 273 -42.12 7.31 17.04
C LEU A 273 -42.04 6.42 15.79
N GLY A 274 -42.14 5.10 15.98
CA GLY A 274 -42.03 4.10 14.91
C GLY A 274 -41.27 2.84 15.35
N ASP A 275 -40.75 2.08 14.38
CA ASP A 275 -39.80 0.98 14.62
C ASP A 275 -38.38 1.39 14.14
N VAL A 276 -37.43 1.43 15.07
CA VAL A 276 -36.02 1.82 14.82
C VAL A 276 -35.33 0.79 13.94
N ASN A 277 -35.83 -0.45 13.95
CA ASN A 277 -35.25 -1.61 13.29
C ASN A 277 -36.06 -2.08 12.08
N ALA A 278 -37.02 -1.29 11.57
CA ALA A 278 -37.92 -1.71 10.49
C ALA A 278 -37.24 -2.19 9.18
N HIS A 279 -35.93 -1.96 9.05
CA HIS A 279 -35.10 -2.37 7.91
C HIS A 279 -33.82 -3.12 8.30
N VAL A 280 -33.76 -3.70 9.51
CA VAL A 280 -32.79 -4.76 9.85
C VAL A 280 -33.35 -6.11 9.43
#